data_AF-A0A9Q8LA23-F1
#
_entry.id   AF-A0A9Q8LA23-F1
#
_cell.length_a   1.000
_cell.length_b   1.000
_cell.length_c   1.000
_cell.angle_alpha   90.00
_cell.angle_beta   90.00
_cell.angle_gamma   90.00
#
_symmetry.space_group_name_H-M   'P 1'
#
loop_
_entity.id
_entity.type
_entity.pdbx_description
1 polymer ?
#
loop_
_entity_poly.entity_id
_entity_poly.type
_entity_poly.pdbx_seq_one_letter_code
_entity_poly.pdbx_strand_id
1 'polypeptide(L)'
;MVNTITPQSLITLAPSTSSCASASYPDECRTASIAAPAIAASFKQFKLNTFGAQAAAVAIQLFESGNFQYSKNHFPAPGRPGQGTRNMQSPAFNEKYAEYLATVPGSGITEEQVEAAKAKGPADVLELVNGDRWGFGSAAWFIGTQCSEDVRKGLDLGTQVGFERGLTECAGTEVTADRISGWRLVVKGGGGKW
;
A
#
# COMPACT_ATOMS: atom_id res chain seq x y z
N MET A 1 20.41 -14.02 -4.30
CA MET A 1 19.70 -12.81 -4.79
C MET A 1 18.39 -12.72 -4.03
N VAL A 2 18.06 -11.56 -3.44
CA VAL A 2 16.72 -11.37 -2.87
C VAL A 2 15.77 -11.20 -4.04
N ASN A 3 14.92 -12.20 -4.26
CA ASN A 3 13.89 -12.14 -5.28
C ASN A 3 12.96 -10.96 -4.97
N THR A 4 12.70 -10.11 -5.97
CA THR A 4 11.97 -8.84 -5.81
C THR A 4 10.79 -8.79 -6.76
N ILE A 5 9.69 -8.19 -6.33
CA ILE A 5 8.49 -8.07 -7.15
C ILE A 5 8.80 -7.32 -8.45
N THR A 6 8.31 -7.83 -9.57
CA THR A 6 8.52 -7.26 -10.90
C THR A 6 7.21 -6.76 -11.51
N PRO A 7 7.26 -5.93 -12.57
CA PRO A 7 6.05 -5.60 -13.33
C PRO A 7 5.31 -6.83 -13.82
N GLN A 8 6.02 -7.86 -14.27
CA GLN A 8 5.40 -9.11 -14.73
C GLN A 8 4.72 -9.86 -13.58
N SER A 9 5.28 -9.83 -12.37
CA SER A 9 4.63 -10.40 -11.17
C SER A 9 3.25 -9.75 -10.97
N LEU A 10 3.18 -8.42 -11.02
CA LEU A 10 1.92 -7.68 -10.85
C LEU A 10 0.93 -7.90 -12.01
N ILE A 11 1.40 -7.94 -13.26
CA ILE A 11 0.54 -8.22 -14.42
C ILE A 11 -0.04 -9.63 -14.35
N THR A 12 0.73 -10.62 -13.90
CA THR A 12 0.24 -11.98 -13.70
C THR A 12 -0.84 -12.05 -12.61
N LEU A 13 -0.68 -11.28 -11.53
CA LEU A 13 -1.64 -11.24 -10.42
C LEU A 13 -2.91 -10.45 -10.76
N ALA A 14 -2.75 -9.33 -11.46
CA ALA A 14 -3.81 -8.40 -11.82
C ALA A 14 -3.53 -7.86 -13.24
N PRO A 15 -4.01 -8.55 -14.29
CA PRO A 15 -3.70 -8.18 -15.68
C PRO A 15 -4.07 -6.75 -16.09
N SER A 16 -5.08 -6.16 -15.44
CA SER A 16 -5.47 -4.76 -15.64
C SER A 16 -4.37 -3.76 -15.28
N THR A 17 -3.37 -4.16 -14.46
CA THR A 17 -2.22 -3.30 -14.14
C THR A 17 -1.27 -3.08 -15.34
N SER A 18 -1.47 -3.77 -16.46
CA SER A 18 -0.67 -3.56 -17.67
C SER A 18 -0.96 -2.21 -18.35
N SER A 19 -2.11 -1.58 -18.11
CA SER A 19 -2.51 -0.33 -18.77
C SER A 19 -3.47 0.49 -17.91
N CYS A 20 -3.39 1.82 -18.06
CA CYS A 20 -4.33 2.78 -17.47
C CYS A 20 -5.36 3.33 -18.46
N ALA A 21 -5.41 2.81 -19.68
CA ALA A 21 -6.24 3.35 -20.75
C ALA A 21 -7.75 3.39 -20.43
N SER A 22 -8.24 2.48 -19.56
CA SER A 22 -9.64 2.39 -19.18
C SER A 22 -9.93 2.94 -17.76
N ALA A 23 -8.99 3.65 -17.14
CA ALA A 23 -9.17 4.15 -15.79
C ALA A 23 -10.18 5.31 -15.75
N SER A 24 -11.17 5.23 -14.87
CA SER A 24 -12.11 6.33 -14.61
C SER A 24 -11.42 7.58 -14.05
N TYR A 25 -10.27 7.40 -13.39
CA TYR A 25 -9.42 8.46 -12.85
C TYR A 25 -7.99 8.31 -13.39
N PRO A 26 -7.70 8.77 -14.62
CA PRO A 26 -6.41 8.55 -15.28
C PRO A 26 -5.20 9.07 -14.48
N ASP A 27 -5.35 10.22 -13.81
CA ASP A 27 -4.27 10.84 -13.03
C ASP A 27 -3.86 10.02 -11.81
N GLU A 28 -4.77 9.20 -11.28
CA GLU A 28 -4.53 8.30 -10.16
C GLU A 28 -3.98 6.95 -10.60
N CYS A 29 -4.29 6.52 -11.82
CA CYS A 29 -3.94 5.19 -12.28
C CYS A 29 -2.43 5.04 -12.49
N ARG A 30 -1.88 3.89 -12.08
CA ARG A 30 -0.49 3.52 -12.38
C ARG A 30 -0.37 2.09 -12.86
N THR A 31 0.49 1.89 -13.85
CA THR A 31 0.81 0.57 -14.39
C THR A 31 1.76 -0.19 -13.47
N ALA A 32 1.85 -1.51 -13.69
CA ALA A 32 2.81 -2.38 -13.03
C ALA A 32 4.27 -1.93 -13.19
N SER A 33 4.61 -1.28 -14.31
CA SER A 33 5.96 -0.77 -14.58
C SER A 33 6.36 0.37 -13.64
N ILE A 34 5.39 1.13 -13.12
CA ILE A 34 5.61 2.16 -12.10
C ILE A 34 5.49 1.56 -10.69
N ALA A 35 4.48 0.73 -10.47
CA ALA A 35 4.17 0.16 -9.16
C ALA A 35 5.28 -0.76 -8.63
N ALA A 36 5.74 -1.74 -9.42
CA ALA A 36 6.69 -2.74 -8.96
C ALA A 36 8.00 -2.16 -8.38
N PRO A 37 8.73 -1.25 -9.05
CA PRO A 37 9.96 -0.70 -8.48
C PRO A 37 9.72 0.10 -7.19
N ALA A 38 8.60 0.81 -7.08
CA ALA A 38 8.25 1.56 -5.87
C ALA A 38 7.92 0.62 -4.69
N ILE A 39 7.13 -0.43 -4.93
CA ILE A 39 6.82 -1.47 -3.94
C ILE A 39 8.10 -2.21 -3.51
N ALA A 40 8.97 -2.59 -4.45
CA ALA A 40 10.23 -3.26 -4.16
C ALA A 40 11.17 -2.39 -3.29
N ALA A 41 11.23 -1.09 -3.57
CA ALA A 41 12.02 -0.14 -2.78
C ALA A 41 11.45 0.00 -1.36
N SER A 42 10.12 0.03 -1.20
CA SER A 42 9.49 0.18 0.11
C SER A 42 9.72 -1.04 1.01
N PHE A 43 9.75 -2.26 0.45
CA PHE A 43 10.10 -3.46 1.22
C PHE A 43 11.48 -3.36 1.87
N LYS A 44 12.46 -2.85 1.12
CA LYS A 44 13.82 -2.61 1.65
C LYS A 44 13.81 -1.53 2.73
N GLN A 45 13.14 -0.41 2.47
CA GLN A 45 13.09 0.72 3.40
C GLN A 45 12.45 0.34 4.74
N PHE A 46 11.38 -0.46 4.71
CA PHE A 46 10.62 -0.84 5.91
C PHE A 46 10.92 -2.25 6.43
N LYS A 47 11.96 -2.91 5.88
CA LYS A 47 12.47 -4.22 6.31
C LYS A 47 11.43 -5.34 6.25
N LEU A 48 10.51 -5.30 5.28
CA LEU A 48 9.64 -6.43 4.96
C LEU A 48 10.47 -7.46 4.19
N ASN A 49 11.12 -8.35 4.93
CA ASN A 49 12.12 -9.28 4.37
C ASN A 49 11.58 -10.66 4.00
N THR A 50 10.35 -10.97 4.43
CA THR A 50 9.71 -12.26 4.18
C THR A 50 8.72 -12.16 3.03
N PHE A 51 8.54 -13.27 2.30
CA PHE A 51 7.51 -13.31 1.27
C PHE A 51 6.11 -13.09 1.86
N GLY A 52 5.82 -13.61 3.06
CA GLY A 52 4.52 -13.46 3.71
C GLY A 52 4.13 -12.00 3.95
N ALA A 53 5.02 -11.20 4.55
CA ALA A 53 4.77 -9.79 4.79
C ALA A 53 4.68 -8.98 3.48
N GLN A 54 5.53 -9.28 2.50
CA GLN A 54 5.49 -8.66 1.19
C GLN A 54 4.20 -8.99 0.43
N ALA A 55 3.75 -10.25 0.48
CA ALA A 55 2.51 -10.71 -0.14
C ALA A 55 1.30 -10.03 0.49
N ALA A 56 1.28 -9.86 1.82
CA ALA A 56 0.24 -9.11 2.51
C ALA A 56 0.18 -7.65 2.04
N ALA A 57 1.32 -6.97 1.95
CA ALA A 57 1.40 -5.60 1.44
C ALA A 57 0.89 -5.46 0.00
N VAL A 58 1.24 -6.40 -0.89
CA VAL A 58 0.80 -6.39 -2.30
C VAL A 58 -0.68 -6.69 -2.42
N ALA A 59 -1.18 -7.68 -1.68
CA ALA A 59 -2.59 -8.04 -1.67
C ALA A 59 -3.47 -6.88 -1.24
N ILE A 60 -3.10 -6.18 -0.16
CA ILE A 60 -3.80 -4.99 0.32
C ILE A 60 -3.75 -3.91 -0.75
N GLN A 61 -2.59 -3.64 -1.35
CA GLN A 61 -2.52 -2.57 -2.34
C GLN A 61 -3.36 -2.86 -3.58
N LEU A 62 -3.29 -4.06 -4.14
CA LEU A 62 -4.10 -4.44 -5.30
C LEU A 62 -5.60 -4.37 -4.98
N PHE A 63 -6.01 -4.86 -3.82
CA PHE A 63 -7.42 -4.85 -3.42
C PHE A 63 -7.94 -3.43 -3.20
N GLU A 64 -7.29 -2.65 -2.34
CA GLU A 64 -7.80 -1.37 -1.87
C GLU A 64 -7.73 -0.27 -2.94
N SER A 65 -6.79 -0.36 -3.88
CA SER A 65 -6.63 0.61 -4.97
C SER A 65 -7.33 0.21 -6.27
N GLY A 66 -8.11 -0.88 -6.27
CA GLY A 66 -8.74 -1.40 -7.48
C GLY A 66 -7.73 -1.73 -8.58
N ASN A 67 -6.69 -2.49 -8.23
CA ASN A 67 -5.55 -2.79 -9.10
C ASN A 67 -4.84 -1.53 -9.61
N PHE A 68 -4.53 -0.61 -8.69
CA PHE A 68 -3.83 0.66 -8.90
C PHE A 68 -4.58 1.69 -9.76
N GLN A 69 -5.88 1.51 -9.98
CA GLN A 69 -6.71 2.49 -10.68
C GLN A 69 -7.01 3.72 -9.82
N TYR A 70 -6.98 3.57 -8.49
CA TYR A 70 -7.29 4.62 -7.53
C TYR A 70 -6.10 4.87 -6.61
N SER A 71 -5.91 6.13 -6.23
CA SER A 71 -4.95 6.55 -5.20
C SER A 71 -5.62 7.36 -4.10
N LYS A 72 -6.91 7.69 -4.24
CA LYS A 72 -7.74 8.25 -3.17
C LYS A 72 -9.11 7.57 -3.13
N ASN A 73 -9.79 7.70 -2.00
CA ASN A 73 -11.11 7.13 -1.82
C ASN A 73 -12.17 7.96 -2.56
N HIS A 74 -12.92 7.31 -3.45
CA HIS A 74 -14.09 7.88 -4.16
C HIS A 74 -15.42 7.26 -3.73
N PHE A 75 -15.39 6.21 -2.89
CA PHE A 75 -16.54 5.35 -2.65
C PHE A 75 -16.81 5.07 -1.16
N PRO A 76 -18.11 5.05 -0.77
CA PRO A 76 -19.26 5.54 -1.54
C PRO A 76 -19.12 7.04 -1.85
N ALA A 77 -19.67 7.52 -2.97
CA ALA A 77 -19.51 8.91 -3.39
C ALA A 77 -19.99 9.88 -2.29
N PRO A 78 -19.26 10.98 -2.00
CA PRO A 78 -18.08 11.51 -2.72
C PRO A 78 -16.73 10.92 -2.27
N GLY A 79 -16.75 9.86 -1.46
CA GLY A 79 -15.58 9.29 -0.82
C GLY A 79 -15.25 9.96 0.52
N ARG A 80 -14.06 9.65 1.05
CA ARG A 80 -13.56 10.15 2.34
C ARG A 80 -12.32 11.01 2.12
N PRO A 81 -12.40 12.35 2.30
CA PRO A 81 -11.25 13.23 2.16
C PRO A 81 -10.05 12.78 3.00
N GLY A 82 -8.88 12.76 2.39
CA GLY A 82 -7.64 12.32 3.03
C GLY A 82 -7.47 10.82 3.18
N GLN A 83 -8.43 9.98 2.77
CA GLN A 83 -8.22 8.53 2.67
C GLN A 83 -7.66 8.19 1.28
N GLY A 84 -6.57 7.41 1.23
CA GLY A 84 -5.88 7.17 -0.03
C GLY A 84 -4.54 6.47 0.10
N THR A 85 -3.62 6.77 -0.81
CA THR A 85 -2.44 5.95 -1.15
C THR A 85 -2.85 4.61 -1.76
N ARG A 86 -1.91 3.68 -1.92
CA ARG A 86 -2.20 2.40 -2.58
C ARG A 86 -2.82 1.37 -1.65
N ASN A 87 -2.68 1.52 -0.32
CA ASN A 87 -3.38 0.69 0.67
C ASN A 87 -4.65 1.34 1.25
N MET A 88 -5.09 2.49 0.71
CA MET A 88 -6.30 3.21 1.14
C MET A 88 -6.35 3.50 2.65
N GLN A 89 -5.18 3.77 3.25
CA GLN A 89 -5.07 4.09 4.67
C GLN A 89 -5.86 5.35 5.04
N SER A 90 -6.30 5.41 6.30
CA SER A 90 -7.14 6.50 6.81
C SER A 90 -6.39 7.84 6.86
N PRO A 91 -7.11 8.98 6.93
CA PRO A 91 -6.50 10.29 7.08
C PRO A 91 -5.49 10.40 8.22
N ALA A 92 -5.82 9.83 9.38
CA ALA A 92 -4.93 9.86 10.55
C ALA A 92 -3.61 9.11 10.31
N PHE A 93 -3.62 8.05 9.49
CA PHE A 93 -2.39 7.36 9.10
C PHE A 93 -1.63 8.09 8.00
N ASN A 94 -2.31 8.79 7.09
CA ASN A 94 -1.65 9.66 6.12
C ASN A 94 -0.92 10.83 6.80
N GLU A 95 -1.48 11.41 7.86
CA GLU A 95 -0.82 12.44 8.67
C GLU A 95 0.46 11.90 9.33
N LYS A 96 0.36 10.78 10.07
CA LYS A 96 1.53 10.10 10.67
C LYS A 96 2.58 9.74 9.61
N TYR A 97 2.14 9.36 8.41
CA TYR A 97 3.06 9.01 7.35
C TYR A 97 3.76 10.26 6.78
N ALA A 98 3.05 11.36 6.61
CA ALA A 98 3.60 12.64 6.17
C ALA A 98 4.66 13.15 7.17
N GLU A 99 4.34 13.11 8.47
CA GLU A 99 5.27 13.46 9.56
C GLU A 99 6.51 12.57 9.55
N TYR A 100 6.34 11.25 9.38
CA TYR A 100 7.47 10.34 9.21
C TYR A 100 8.33 10.73 8.00
N LEU A 101 7.72 10.99 6.83
CA LEU A 101 8.45 11.33 5.62
C LEU A 101 9.20 12.66 5.73
N ALA A 102 8.72 13.61 6.51
CA ALA A 102 9.45 14.85 6.81
C ALA A 102 10.81 14.58 7.50
N THR A 103 10.95 13.44 8.20
CA THR A 103 12.20 13.02 8.84
C THR A 103 13.10 12.17 7.95
N VAL A 104 12.62 11.71 6.78
CA VAL A 104 13.34 10.79 5.91
C VAL A 104 14.18 11.55 4.89
N PRO A 105 15.52 11.38 4.88
CA PRO A 105 16.38 12.01 3.88
C PRO A 105 15.97 11.62 2.45
N GLY A 106 15.82 12.62 1.59
CA GLY A 106 15.44 12.42 0.19
C GLY A 106 13.96 12.05 -0.01
N SER A 107 13.09 12.31 0.98
CA SER A 107 11.63 12.28 0.80
C SER A 107 11.11 13.40 -0.10
N GLY A 108 11.75 14.58 -0.02
CA GLY A 108 11.25 15.80 -0.65
C GLY A 108 10.08 16.44 0.09
N ILE A 109 9.73 15.92 1.28
CA ILE A 109 8.69 16.44 2.17
C ILE A 109 9.39 17.07 3.37
N THR A 110 8.99 18.29 3.76
CA THR A 110 9.50 19.00 4.95
C THR A 110 8.43 19.14 6.02
N GLU A 111 8.83 19.44 7.25
CA GLU A 111 7.92 19.69 8.37
C GLU A 111 6.99 20.89 8.07
N GLU A 112 7.52 21.95 7.45
CA GLU A 112 6.72 23.13 7.06
C GLU A 112 5.64 22.78 6.03
N GLN A 113 5.94 21.87 5.09
CA GLN A 113 4.94 21.41 4.11
C GLN A 113 3.84 20.59 4.79
N VAL A 114 4.21 19.74 5.75
CA VAL A 114 3.25 18.93 6.53
C VAL A 114 2.32 19.84 7.33
N GLU A 115 2.86 20.81 8.07
CA GLU A 115 2.05 21.75 8.84
C GLU A 115 1.16 22.63 7.96
N ALA A 116 1.67 23.09 6.81
CA ALA A 116 0.87 23.84 5.84
C ALA A 116 -0.28 22.99 5.25
N ALA A 117 -0.06 21.70 5.00
CA ALA A 117 -1.10 20.80 4.53
C ALA A 117 -2.14 20.48 5.62
N LYS A 118 -1.70 20.23 6.86
CA LYS A 118 -2.59 20.02 8.02
C LYS A 118 -3.52 21.21 8.24
N ALA A 119 -3.02 22.43 8.07
CA ALA A 119 -3.82 23.66 8.18
C ALA A 119 -4.92 23.78 7.11
N LYS A 120 -4.74 23.17 5.93
CA LYS A 120 -5.74 23.15 4.84
C LYS A 120 -6.71 21.98 4.95
N GLY A 121 -6.22 20.83 5.39
CA GLY A 121 -7.04 19.69 5.77
C GLY A 121 -6.52 18.34 5.26
N PRO A 122 -7.28 17.26 5.54
CA PRO A 122 -6.84 15.88 5.26
C PRO A 122 -6.52 15.58 3.79
N ALA A 123 -7.20 16.25 2.86
CA ALA A 123 -6.97 16.04 1.43
C ALA A 123 -5.57 16.55 1.01
N ASP A 124 -5.17 17.73 1.46
CA ASP A 124 -3.83 18.28 1.22
C ASP A 124 -2.74 17.41 1.86
N VAL A 125 -2.99 16.84 3.04
CA VAL A 125 -2.06 15.88 3.67
C VAL A 125 -1.90 14.63 2.81
N LEU A 126 -2.99 14.10 2.27
CA LEU A 126 -2.93 12.98 1.33
C LEU A 126 -2.11 13.35 0.09
N GLU A 127 -2.29 14.53 -0.50
CA GLU A 127 -1.53 14.94 -1.69
C GLU A 127 -0.01 14.87 -1.49
N LEU A 128 0.50 15.22 -0.31
CA LEU A 128 1.93 15.12 0.00
C LEU A 128 2.47 13.68 -0.10
N VAL A 129 1.68 12.70 0.33
CA VAL A 129 2.14 11.31 0.48
C VAL A 129 1.69 10.39 -0.66
N ASN A 130 0.84 10.86 -1.58
CA ASN A 130 0.17 10.04 -2.58
C ASN A 130 0.90 9.93 -3.94
N GLY A 131 2.10 10.51 -4.07
CA GLY A 131 2.94 10.34 -5.26
C GLY A 131 3.47 8.90 -5.42
N ASP A 132 4.00 8.52 -6.59
CA ASP A 132 4.31 7.12 -6.89
C ASP A 132 5.22 6.43 -5.88
N ARG A 133 6.34 7.06 -5.50
CA ARG A 133 7.27 6.45 -4.54
C ARG A 133 6.62 6.21 -3.18
N TRP A 134 5.96 7.22 -2.63
CA TRP A 134 5.46 7.20 -1.25
C TRP A 134 4.07 6.56 -1.15
N GLY A 135 3.21 6.74 -2.15
CA GLY A 135 1.90 6.12 -2.24
C GLY A 135 1.96 4.59 -2.37
N PHE A 136 2.93 4.04 -3.12
CA PHE A 136 3.22 2.60 -3.14
C PHE A 136 4.06 2.14 -1.92
N GLY A 137 4.64 3.09 -1.18
CA GLY A 137 5.39 2.84 0.04
C GLY A 137 4.52 2.67 1.28
N SER A 138 3.29 3.19 1.26
CA SER A 138 2.43 3.30 2.43
C SER A 138 2.08 1.96 3.07
N ALA A 139 1.85 0.90 2.27
CA ALA A 139 1.55 -0.42 2.80
C ALA A 139 2.70 -1.01 3.62
N ALA A 140 3.93 -0.88 3.11
CA ALA A 140 5.12 -1.37 3.78
C ALA A 140 5.46 -0.52 5.02
N TRP A 141 5.27 0.80 4.94
CA TRP A 141 5.36 1.67 6.12
C TRP A 141 4.36 1.25 7.19
N PHE A 142 3.09 1.10 6.83
CA PHE A 142 2.02 0.75 7.75
C PHE A 142 2.31 -0.57 8.48
N ILE A 143 2.64 -1.61 7.73
CA ILE A 143 3.03 -2.91 8.32
C ILE A 143 4.28 -2.77 9.17
N GLY A 144 5.30 -2.06 8.68
CA GLY A 144 6.59 -1.93 9.33
C GLY A 144 6.56 -1.12 10.62
N THR A 145 5.63 -0.16 10.77
CA THR A 145 5.65 0.81 11.87
C THR A 145 4.38 0.85 12.71
N GLN A 146 3.22 0.51 12.15
CA GLN A 146 1.93 0.61 12.84
C GLN A 146 1.46 -0.74 13.41
N CYS A 147 1.86 -1.86 12.80
CA CYS A 147 1.55 -3.19 13.34
C CYS A 147 2.45 -3.55 14.51
N SER A 148 1.87 -4.22 15.51
CA SER A 148 2.63 -4.81 16.61
C SER A 148 3.61 -5.87 16.10
N GLU A 149 4.63 -6.17 16.90
CA GLU A 149 5.62 -7.19 16.55
C GLU A 149 4.98 -8.56 16.32
N ASP A 150 3.99 -8.94 17.13
CA ASP A 150 3.31 -10.24 17.01
C ASP A 150 2.47 -10.34 15.74
N VAL A 151 1.83 -9.25 15.31
CA VAL A 151 1.12 -9.22 14.02
C VAL A 151 2.11 -9.34 12.87
N ARG A 152 3.25 -8.62 12.92
CA ARG A 152 4.29 -8.73 11.89
C ARG A 152 4.86 -10.15 11.79
N LYS A 153 5.15 -10.79 12.92
CA LYS A 153 5.57 -12.21 12.95
C LYS A 153 4.51 -13.13 12.36
N GLY A 154 3.23 -12.87 12.60
CA GLY A 154 2.13 -13.60 11.98
C GLY A 154 2.11 -13.45 10.45
N LEU A 155 2.26 -12.22 9.95
CA LEU A 155 2.35 -11.93 8.52
C LEU A 155 3.57 -12.59 7.86
N ASP A 156 4.71 -12.63 8.56
CA ASP A 156 5.94 -13.24 8.08
C ASP A 156 5.79 -14.72 7.71
N LEU A 157 4.87 -15.44 8.38
CA LEU A 157 4.58 -16.85 8.10
C LEU A 157 3.89 -17.07 6.75
N GLY A 158 3.29 -16.03 6.15
CA GLY A 158 2.58 -16.16 4.87
C GLY A 158 1.37 -17.10 4.95
N THR A 159 0.73 -17.19 6.12
CA THR A 159 -0.48 -18.00 6.33
C THR A 159 -1.73 -17.13 6.32
N GLN A 160 -2.89 -17.74 6.04
CA GLN A 160 -4.16 -17.02 6.04
C GLN A 160 -4.46 -16.45 7.43
N VAL A 161 -4.22 -17.23 8.49
CA VAL A 161 -4.39 -16.77 9.89
C VAL A 161 -3.53 -15.54 10.15
N GLY A 162 -2.27 -15.52 9.69
CA GLY A 162 -1.41 -14.35 9.81
C GLY A 162 -1.97 -13.14 9.09
N PHE A 163 -2.48 -13.32 7.86
CA PHE A 163 -3.09 -12.24 7.08
C PHE A 163 -4.38 -11.71 7.72
N GLU A 164 -5.26 -12.59 8.20
CA GLU A 164 -6.49 -12.23 8.92
C GLU A 164 -6.20 -11.38 10.16
N ARG A 165 -5.20 -11.78 10.96
CA ARG A 165 -4.74 -10.98 12.11
C ARG A 165 -4.20 -9.63 11.68
N GLY A 166 -3.49 -9.56 10.56
CA GLY A 166 -3.06 -8.28 9.98
C GLY A 166 -4.23 -7.35 9.67
N LEU A 167 -5.33 -7.88 9.13
CA LEU A 167 -6.54 -7.12 8.85
C LEU A 167 -7.23 -6.63 10.14
N THR A 168 -7.44 -7.51 11.11
CA THR A 168 -8.27 -7.21 12.28
C THR A 168 -7.51 -6.52 13.42
N GLU A 169 -6.30 -6.98 13.74
CA GLU A 169 -5.52 -6.50 14.89
C GLU A 169 -4.60 -5.31 14.56
N CYS A 170 -4.35 -5.04 13.28
CA CYS A 170 -3.51 -3.91 12.85
C CYS A 170 -4.25 -2.91 11.97
N ALA A 171 -4.82 -3.35 10.84
CA ALA A 171 -5.54 -2.43 9.95
C ALA A 171 -6.91 -2.00 10.52
N GLY A 172 -7.45 -2.75 11.49
CA GLY A 172 -8.76 -2.47 12.09
C GLY A 172 -9.92 -2.66 11.11
N THR A 173 -9.79 -3.61 10.17
CA THR A 173 -10.78 -3.92 9.14
C THR A 173 -11.26 -5.36 9.22
N GLU A 174 -12.27 -5.69 8.45
CA GLU A 174 -12.94 -6.99 8.46
C GLU A 174 -12.24 -8.00 7.55
N VAL A 175 -12.34 -9.27 7.94
CA VAL A 175 -11.98 -10.40 7.07
C VAL A 175 -13.14 -10.65 6.12
N THR A 176 -12.94 -10.37 4.83
CA THR A 176 -13.93 -10.65 3.78
C THR A 176 -13.40 -11.72 2.82
N ALA A 177 -14.32 -12.45 2.17
CA ALA A 177 -13.97 -13.47 1.19
C ALA A 177 -13.11 -12.92 0.05
N ASP A 178 -13.35 -11.68 -0.39
CA ASP A 178 -12.60 -11.05 -1.48
C ASP A 178 -11.17 -10.68 -1.07
N ARG A 179 -10.98 -10.13 0.15
CA ARG A 179 -9.64 -9.84 0.69
C ARG A 179 -8.81 -11.11 0.81
N ILE A 180 -9.41 -12.19 1.31
CA ILE A 180 -8.75 -13.50 1.42
C ILE A 180 -8.44 -14.09 0.05
N SER A 181 -9.36 -13.99 -0.90
CA SER A 181 -9.16 -14.49 -2.27
C SER A 181 -8.04 -13.73 -2.98
N GLY A 182 -8.00 -12.40 -2.86
CA GLY A 182 -6.93 -11.55 -3.37
C GLY A 182 -5.57 -11.93 -2.79
N TRP A 183 -5.48 -12.10 -1.47
CA TRP A 183 -4.25 -12.55 -0.82
C TRP A 183 -3.81 -13.96 -1.27
N ARG A 184 -4.73 -14.92 -1.38
CA ARG A 184 -4.42 -16.27 -1.89
C ARG A 184 -3.88 -16.23 -3.32
N LEU A 185 -4.42 -15.35 -4.18
CA LEU A 185 -3.89 -15.15 -5.53
C LEU A 185 -2.44 -14.67 -5.49
N VAL A 186 -2.11 -13.72 -4.61
CA VAL A 186 -0.73 -13.24 -4.43
C VAL A 186 0.20 -14.34 -3.96
N VAL A 187 -0.19 -15.09 -2.93
CA VAL A 187 0.64 -16.19 -2.38
C VAL A 187 0.87 -17.29 -3.42
N LYS A 188 -0.18 -17.69 -4.15
CA LYS A 188 -0.10 -18.70 -5.21
C LYS A 188 0.72 -18.20 -6.40
N GLY A 189 0.48 -16.97 -6.85
CA GLY A 189 1.14 -16.38 -8.03
C GLY A 189 2.62 -16.09 -7.82
N GLY A 190 3.05 -15.78 -6.58
CA GLY A 190 4.47 -15.69 -6.24
C GLY A 190 5.15 -17.05 -6.03
N GLY A 191 4.39 -18.13 -5.75
CA GLY A 191 4.99 -19.45 -5.49
C GLY A 191 5.90 -19.45 -4.26
N GLY A 192 5.59 -18.62 -3.25
CA GLY A 192 6.36 -18.52 -1.99
C GLY A 192 7.56 -17.58 -2.04
N LYS A 193 7.79 -16.87 -3.15
CA LYS A 193 8.84 -15.84 -3.32
C LYS A 193 8.43 -14.86 -4.42
N TRP A 194 9.24 -13.85 -4.71
CA TRP A 194 9.06 -13.04 -5.93
C TRP A 194 9.87 -13.53 -7.11
#